data_AF-A0A553XM06-F1
#
_entry.id   AF-A0A553XM06-F1
#
_cell.length_a   1.000
_cell.length_b   1.000
_cell.length_c   1.000
_cell.angle_alpha   90.00
_cell.angle_beta   90.00
_cell.angle_gamma   90.00
#
_symmetry.space_group_name_H-M   'P 1'
#
loop_
_entity.id
_entity.type
_entity.pdbx_description
1 polymer ?
#
loop_
_entity_poly.entity_id
_entity_poly.type
_entity_poly.pdbx_seq_one_letter_code
_entity_poly.pdbx_strand_id
1 'polypeptide(L)'
;MVMQDDGAVDIRPDPDPGRADPAHRGRYRAAGLCLGLLGLAMAGWTVRGVAQGGGGVWDFVEELFHPTFPGAVPVLGPYEWAFTAAFLGVAGPALAGRRAARAAALLLGWVLLVAALREAVGLCDAAYRARYVTAPEWGWLLATRCLGLVTALVVLGALLPVGDARRGASGEPDAPPGARRRPSRICGVLFLVMGVVQLAWTVRGPMLAFGHLGRFLRAAVDASATGTVGLAAPPEFASAGAVLVLLILGALAWGARCDVRSALLAYGAVQLYLTVRSVVQLAVTDYFNRSLETPQGALWLATTAYGLAAMTSVVVLSSGRPGGPYGGARGESLR
;
A
#
# COMPACT_ATOMS: atom_id res chain seq x y z
N MET A 1 55.69 -33.65 -20.03
CA MET A 1 54.41 -33.58 -20.78
C MET A 1 53.33 -33.41 -19.73
N VAL A 2 52.89 -32.17 -19.48
CA VAL A 2 51.95 -31.84 -18.40
C VAL A 2 50.58 -31.64 -19.05
N MET A 3 49.66 -32.55 -18.76
CA MET A 3 48.25 -32.42 -19.11
C MET A 3 47.67 -31.33 -18.22
N GLN A 4 47.34 -30.20 -18.83
CA GLN A 4 46.67 -29.09 -18.18
C GLN A 4 45.18 -29.45 -18.20
N ASP A 5 44.66 -29.89 -17.05
CA ASP A 5 43.25 -30.23 -16.88
C ASP A 5 42.38 -29.07 -17.37
N ASP A 6 41.45 -29.41 -18.26
CA ASP A 6 40.38 -28.57 -18.77
C ASP A 6 39.62 -27.95 -17.58
N GLY A 7 40.05 -26.75 -17.21
CA GLY A 7 39.35 -25.89 -16.29
C GLY A 7 38.00 -25.56 -16.89
N ALA A 8 36.98 -26.36 -16.54
CA ALA A 8 35.59 -26.08 -16.82
C ALA A 8 35.32 -24.65 -16.36
N VAL A 9 35.25 -23.74 -17.32
CA VAL A 9 34.88 -22.35 -17.10
C VAL A 9 33.47 -22.40 -16.50
N ASP A 10 33.37 -22.17 -15.19
CA ASP A 10 32.11 -22.06 -14.47
C ASP A 10 31.43 -20.76 -14.95
N ILE A 11 30.83 -20.83 -16.15
CA ILE A 11 29.99 -19.78 -16.72
C ILE A 11 28.70 -19.80 -15.89
N ARG A 12 28.78 -19.28 -14.66
CA ARG A 12 27.57 -18.94 -13.93
C ARG A 12 26.97 -17.75 -14.67
N PRO A 13 25.74 -17.87 -15.21
CA PRO A 13 25.07 -16.73 -15.79
C PRO A 13 25.05 -15.62 -14.74
N ASP A 14 25.59 -14.47 -15.13
CA ASP A 14 25.70 -13.31 -14.26
C ASP A 14 24.34 -13.05 -13.59
N PRO A 15 24.28 -12.88 -12.27
CA PRO A 15 23.01 -12.81 -11.56
C PRO A 15 22.17 -11.64 -12.10
N ASP A 16 21.02 -11.95 -12.68
CA ASP A 16 20.03 -10.95 -13.16
C ASP A 16 19.87 -9.85 -12.09
N PRO A 17 20.27 -8.59 -12.37
CA PRO A 17 20.41 -7.54 -11.36
C PRO A 17 19.08 -7.21 -10.66
N GLY A 18 17.93 -7.62 -11.24
CA GLY A 18 16.61 -7.47 -10.66
C GLY A 18 16.15 -8.58 -9.71
N ARG A 19 16.86 -9.72 -9.63
CA ARG A 19 16.46 -10.89 -8.82
C ARG A 19 17.18 -10.98 -7.49
N ALA A 20 16.46 -11.40 -6.45
CA ALA A 20 17.00 -11.64 -5.14
C ALA A 20 18.13 -12.68 -5.21
N ASP A 21 19.13 -12.49 -4.35
CA ASP A 21 20.20 -13.45 -4.12
C ASP A 21 19.58 -14.85 -3.89
N PRO A 22 20.09 -15.92 -4.53
CA PRO A 22 19.65 -17.29 -4.31
C PRO A 22 19.46 -17.66 -2.83
N ALA A 23 20.32 -17.18 -1.93
CA ALA A 23 20.21 -17.43 -0.48
C ALA A 23 18.91 -16.89 0.14
N HIS A 24 18.32 -15.85 -0.45
CA HIS A 24 17.13 -15.18 0.08
C HIS A 24 15.83 -15.54 -0.66
N ARG A 25 15.88 -16.34 -1.74
CA ARG A 25 14.70 -16.67 -2.56
C ARG A 25 13.57 -17.29 -1.76
N GLY A 26 13.88 -18.17 -0.79
CA GLY A 26 12.88 -18.79 0.08
C GLY A 26 12.09 -17.76 0.89
N ARG A 27 12.76 -16.72 1.40
CA ARG A 27 12.14 -15.64 2.19
C ARG A 27 11.17 -14.79 1.35
N TYR A 28 11.55 -14.47 0.11
CA TYR A 28 10.69 -13.77 -0.83
C TYR A 28 9.47 -14.59 -1.24
N ARG A 29 9.64 -15.90 -1.49
CA ARG A 29 8.53 -16.81 -1.79
C ARG A 29 7.58 -16.96 -0.62
N ALA A 30 8.07 -17.12 0.61
CA ALA A 30 7.23 -17.19 1.80
C ALA A 30 6.39 -15.91 1.96
N ALA A 31 7.02 -14.74 1.88
CA ALA A 31 6.31 -13.46 1.92
C ALA A 31 5.26 -13.33 0.80
N GLY A 32 5.64 -13.69 -0.44
CA GLY A 32 4.74 -13.65 -1.60
C GLY A 32 3.56 -14.62 -1.47
N LEU A 33 3.78 -15.84 -0.96
CA LEU A 33 2.72 -16.82 -0.71
C LEU A 33 1.76 -16.33 0.36
N CYS A 34 2.25 -15.82 1.50
CA CYS A 34 1.39 -15.31 2.56
C CYS A 34 0.56 -14.10 2.08
N LEU A 35 1.17 -13.14 1.38
CA LEU A 35 0.45 -12.01 0.79
C LEU A 35 -0.58 -12.46 -0.25
N GLY A 36 -0.22 -13.43 -1.10
CA GLY A 36 -1.12 -14.00 -2.09
C GLY A 36 -2.32 -14.71 -1.45
N LEU A 37 -2.09 -15.56 -0.45
CA LEU A 37 -3.14 -16.27 0.29
C LEU A 37 -4.08 -15.30 1.00
N LEU A 38 -3.54 -14.27 1.67
CA LEU A 38 -4.36 -13.25 2.31
C LEU A 38 -5.17 -12.44 1.28
N GLY A 39 -4.55 -12.04 0.17
CA GLY A 39 -5.24 -11.35 -0.92
C GLY A 39 -6.36 -12.19 -1.53
N LEU A 40 -6.14 -13.49 -1.72
CA LEU A 40 -7.17 -14.41 -2.20
C LEU A 40 -8.30 -14.61 -1.18
N ALA A 41 -7.98 -14.69 0.12
CA ALA A 41 -8.98 -14.76 1.18
C ALA A 41 -9.88 -13.50 1.19
N MET A 42 -9.29 -12.32 1.08
CA MET A 42 -10.03 -11.05 0.99
C MET A 42 -10.88 -10.98 -0.30
N ALA A 43 -10.35 -11.44 -1.44
CA ALA A 43 -11.16 -11.54 -2.67
C ALA A 43 -12.34 -12.53 -2.49
N GLY A 44 -12.15 -13.61 -1.73
CA GLY A 44 -13.23 -14.54 -1.39
C GLY A 44 -14.35 -13.89 -0.57
N TRP A 45 -14.00 -13.03 0.39
CA TRP A 45 -14.96 -12.22 1.16
C TRP A 45 -15.81 -11.32 0.28
N THR A 46 -15.23 -10.75 -0.77
CA THR A 46 -16.01 -10.05 -1.78
C THR A 46 -16.98 -10.96 -2.48
N VAL A 47 -16.48 -12.04 -3.07
CA VAL A 47 -17.30 -12.87 -3.95
C VAL A 47 -18.51 -13.36 -3.17
N ARG A 48 -18.32 -13.67 -1.88
CA ARG A 48 -19.39 -13.94 -0.93
C ARG A 48 -20.34 -12.75 -0.76
N GLY A 49 -19.84 -11.55 -0.50
CA GLY A 49 -20.67 -10.34 -0.36
C GLY A 49 -21.53 -10.06 -1.60
N VAL A 50 -20.95 -10.20 -2.80
CA VAL A 50 -21.67 -10.06 -4.08
C VAL A 50 -22.74 -11.15 -4.22
N ALA A 51 -22.40 -12.41 -3.94
CA ALA A 51 -23.33 -13.53 -4.02
C ALA A 51 -24.49 -13.41 -3.01
N GLN A 52 -24.23 -12.93 -1.80
CA GLN A 52 -25.27 -12.67 -0.78
C GLN A 52 -26.14 -11.47 -1.16
N GLY A 53 -25.57 -10.47 -1.83
CA GLY A 53 -26.26 -9.29 -2.30
C GLY A 53 -27.21 -9.51 -3.48
N GLY A 54 -27.16 -10.68 -4.12
CA GLY A 54 -27.93 -10.98 -5.33
C GLY A 54 -27.52 -10.17 -6.56
N GLY A 55 -26.39 -9.45 -6.49
CA GLY A 55 -25.88 -8.60 -7.56
C GLY A 55 -25.05 -9.37 -8.59
N GLY A 56 -25.01 -8.87 -9.82
CA GLY A 56 -24.14 -9.37 -10.87
C GLY A 56 -22.69 -8.90 -10.69
N VAL A 57 -21.76 -9.53 -11.43
CA VAL A 57 -20.34 -9.08 -11.49
C VAL A 57 -20.23 -7.65 -12.00
N TRP A 58 -21.15 -7.23 -12.87
CA TRP A 58 -21.18 -5.87 -13.39
C TRP A 58 -21.55 -4.84 -12.32
N ASP A 59 -22.54 -5.15 -11.47
CA ASP A 59 -22.94 -4.29 -10.35
C ASP A 59 -21.77 -4.08 -9.39
N PHE A 60 -20.97 -5.13 -9.16
CA PHE A 60 -19.75 -5.05 -8.38
C PHE A 60 -18.70 -4.12 -9.01
N VAL A 61 -18.47 -4.23 -10.33
CA VAL A 61 -17.55 -3.35 -11.05
C VAL A 61 -18.03 -1.90 -10.99
N GLU A 62 -19.33 -1.68 -11.13
CA GLU A 62 -19.93 -0.36 -11.02
C GLU A 62 -19.76 0.20 -9.62
N GLU A 63 -20.03 -0.57 -8.57
CA GLU A 63 -19.84 -0.19 -7.17
C GLU A 63 -18.37 0.12 -6.82
N LEU A 64 -17.40 -0.45 -7.56
CA LEU A 64 -15.98 -0.17 -7.39
C LEU A 64 -15.64 1.29 -7.75
N PHE A 65 -16.45 1.95 -8.59
CA PHE A 65 -16.25 3.33 -9.03
C PHE A 65 -17.39 4.28 -8.65
N HIS A 66 -18.63 3.80 -8.54
CA HIS A 66 -19.84 4.54 -8.18
C HIS A 66 -20.18 4.34 -6.69
N PRO A 67 -19.79 5.26 -5.80
CA PRO A 67 -20.03 5.11 -4.36
C PRO A 67 -21.48 5.34 -3.93
N THR A 68 -22.34 5.86 -4.82
CA THR A 68 -23.78 6.05 -4.58
C THR A 68 -24.62 4.90 -5.09
N PHE A 69 -24.01 3.88 -5.70
CA PHE A 69 -24.75 2.74 -6.22
C PHE A 69 -25.39 1.99 -5.03
N PRO A 70 -26.72 1.80 -5.01
CA PRO A 70 -27.44 1.18 -3.89
C PRO A 70 -27.25 -0.35 -3.81
N GLY A 71 -26.17 -0.86 -4.41
CA GLY A 71 -25.80 -2.27 -4.37
C GLY A 71 -25.52 -2.74 -2.94
N ALA A 72 -25.68 -4.05 -2.74
CA ALA A 72 -25.59 -4.71 -1.45
C ALA A 72 -24.41 -4.21 -0.61
N VAL A 73 -24.68 -3.91 0.68
CA VAL A 73 -23.69 -3.40 1.65
C VAL A 73 -22.38 -4.18 1.50
N PRO A 74 -21.32 -3.56 0.95
CA PRO A 74 -20.13 -4.32 0.62
C PRO A 74 -19.48 -4.77 1.93
N VAL A 75 -19.21 -6.08 2.01
CA VAL A 75 -18.51 -6.69 3.16
C VAL A 75 -17.10 -6.08 3.33
N LEU A 76 -16.54 -5.54 2.25
CA LEU A 76 -15.24 -4.88 2.17
C LEU A 76 -15.38 -3.48 1.58
N GLY A 77 -14.88 -2.47 2.29
CA GLY A 77 -14.86 -1.09 1.79
C GLY A 77 -13.81 -0.86 0.69
N PRO A 78 -13.75 0.36 0.14
CA PRO A 78 -12.85 0.71 -0.95
C PRO A 78 -11.36 0.60 -0.57
N TYR A 79 -11.04 0.78 0.72
CA TYR A 79 -9.66 0.62 1.20
C TYR A 79 -9.24 -0.84 1.19
N GLU A 80 -10.09 -1.73 1.68
CA GLU A 80 -9.85 -3.17 1.74
C GLU A 80 -9.63 -3.73 0.34
N TRP A 81 -10.38 -3.23 -0.63
CA TRP A 81 -10.18 -3.54 -2.04
C TRP A 81 -8.84 -3.13 -2.59
N ALA A 82 -8.47 -1.87 -2.37
CA ALA A 82 -7.21 -1.34 -2.83
C ALA A 82 -6.03 -2.12 -2.20
N PHE A 83 -6.14 -2.47 -0.92
CA PHE A 83 -5.15 -3.31 -0.24
C PHE A 83 -5.15 -4.75 -0.75
N THR A 84 -6.30 -5.33 -1.07
CA THR A 84 -6.41 -6.66 -1.70
C THR A 84 -5.67 -6.70 -3.03
N ALA A 85 -5.92 -5.71 -3.90
CA ALA A 85 -5.20 -5.56 -5.15
C ALA A 85 -3.70 -5.35 -4.93
N ALA A 86 -3.31 -4.57 -3.91
CA ALA A 86 -1.91 -4.38 -3.56
C ALA A 86 -1.24 -5.68 -3.06
N PHE A 87 -1.92 -6.48 -2.23
CA PHE A 87 -1.41 -7.78 -1.78
C PHE A 87 -1.14 -8.71 -2.96
N LEU A 88 -2.10 -8.86 -3.88
CA LEU A 88 -1.97 -9.68 -5.08
C LEU A 88 -0.89 -9.14 -6.03
N GLY A 89 -0.87 -7.83 -6.25
CA GLY A 89 0.08 -7.15 -7.13
C GLY A 89 1.52 -7.21 -6.63
N VAL A 90 1.74 -7.26 -5.31
CA VAL A 90 3.08 -7.43 -4.70
C VAL A 90 3.46 -8.90 -4.56
N ALA A 91 2.48 -9.80 -4.35
CA ALA A 91 2.70 -11.23 -4.24
C ALA A 91 3.40 -11.81 -5.48
N GLY A 92 2.94 -11.49 -6.69
CA GLY A 92 3.54 -12.00 -7.94
C GLY A 92 5.04 -11.67 -8.07
N PRO A 93 5.45 -10.40 -8.00
CA PRO A 93 6.86 -10.00 -7.99
C PRO A 93 7.66 -10.63 -6.84
N ALA A 94 7.07 -10.77 -5.64
CA ALA A 94 7.72 -11.43 -4.51
C ALA A 94 7.94 -12.93 -4.76
N LEU A 95 6.96 -13.65 -5.29
CA LEU A 95 7.08 -15.07 -5.69
C LEU A 95 8.13 -15.27 -6.78
N ALA A 96 8.23 -14.34 -7.72
CA ALA A 96 9.28 -14.30 -8.74
C ALA A 96 10.67 -13.91 -8.17
N GLY A 97 10.76 -13.65 -6.85
CA GLY A 97 12.00 -13.26 -6.19
C GLY A 97 12.53 -11.92 -6.67
N ARG A 98 11.68 -10.98 -7.11
CA ARG A 98 12.11 -9.66 -7.57
C ARG A 98 12.48 -8.79 -6.37
N ARG A 99 13.70 -8.23 -6.37
CA ARG A 99 14.18 -7.35 -5.28
C ARG A 99 13.27 -6.15 -5.07
N ALA A 100 12.74 -5.62 -6.18
CA ALA A 100 11.80 -4.51 -6.18
C ALA A 100 10.58 -4.79 -5.30
N ALA A 101 10.11 -6.02 -5.12
CA ALA A 101 8.91 -6.30 -4.32
C ALA A 101 9.08 -6.02 -2.81
N ARG A 102 10.33 -5.95 -2.33
CA ARG A 102 10.64 -5.96 -0.89
C ARG A 102 10.03 -4.79 -0.12
N ALA A 103 10.25 -3.56 -0.56
CA ALA A 103 9.78 -2.40 0.20
C ALA A 103 8.24 -2.31 0.21
N ALA A 104 7.59 -2.64 -0.91
CA ALA A 104 6.14 -2.76 -0.97
C ALA A 104 5.61 -3.85 -0.02
N ALA A 105 6.23 -5.04 -0.02
CA ALA A 105 5.85 -6.13 0.88
C ALA A 105 6.03 -5.73 2.35
N LEU A 106 7.15 -5.10 2.71
CA LEU A 106 7.40 -4.61 4.07
C LEU A 106 6.36 -3.57 4.50
N LEU A 107 6.00 -2.63 3.62
CA LEU A 107 4.94 -1.65 3.89
C LEU A 107 3.62 -2.37 4.19
N LEU A 108 3.21 -3.30 3.34
CA LEU A 108 1.98 -4.07 3.52
C LEU A 108 2.02 -4.91 4.81
N GLY A 109 3.16 -5.50 5.14
CA GLY A 109 3.38 -6.22 6.41
C GLY A 109 3.22 -5.31 7.63
N TRP A 110 3.76 -4.09 7.59
CA TRP A 110 3.58 -3.10 8.66
C TRP A 110 2.12 -2.65 8.81
N VAL A 111 1.44 -2.37 7.70
CA VAL A 111 0.01 -2.00 7.73
C VAL A 111 -0.83 -3.13 8.33
N LEU A 112 -0.57 -4.39 7.96
CA LEU A 112 -1.25 -5.55 8.54
C LEU A 112 -0.95 -5.71 10.03
N LEU A 113 0.31 -5.49 10.45
CA LEU A 113 0.66 -5.56 11.87
C LEU A 113 -0.08 -4.50 12.68
N VAL A 114 -0.13 -3.25 12.20
CA VAL A 114 -0.85 -2.16 12.86
C VAL A 114 -2.34 -2.47 12.94
N ALA A 115 -2.95 -3.00 11.87
CA ALA A 115 -4.34 -3.43 11.88
C ALA A 115 -4.60 -4.57 12.89
N ALA A 116 -3.69 -5.53 13.01
CA ALA A 116 -3.79 -6.61 13.97
C ALA A 116 -3.59 -6.13 15.43
N LEU A 117 -2.68 -5.18 15.67
CA LEU A 117 -2.50 -4.57 16.99
C LEU A 117 -3.74 -3.79 17.44
N ARG A 118 -4.33 -3.02 16.54
CA ARG A 118 -5.61 -2.34 16.77
C ARG A 118 -6.72 -3.32 17.14
N GLU A 119 -6.78 -4.46 16.45
CA GLU A 119 -7.73 -5.52 16.74
C GLU A 119 -7.48 -6.12 18.14
N ALA A 120 -6.23 -6.39 18.49
CA ALA A 120 -5.84 -6.90 19.79
C ALA A 120 -6.23 -5.95 20.93
N VAL A 121 -6.07 -4.63 20.74
CA VAL A 121 -6.55 -3.61 21.69
C VAL A 121 -8.07 -3.72 21.87
N GLY A 122 -8.83 -3.83 20.77
CA GLY A 122 -10.29 -4.00 20.86
C GLY A 122 -10.71 -5.27 21.58
N LEU A 123 -9.98 -6.39 21.38
CA LEU A 123 -10.25 -7.65 22.06
C LEU A 123 -10.05 -7.60 23.59
N CYS A 124 -9.36 -6.58 24.12
CA CYS A 124 -9.29 -6.35 25.56
C CYS A 124 -10.65 -5.91 26.15
N ASP A 125 -11.55 -5.35 25.34
CA ASP A 125 -12.89 -4.93 25.76
C ASP A 125 -13.88 -6.12 25.77
N ALA A 126 -14.57 -6.34 26.89
CA ALA A 126 -15.50 -7.44 27.07
C ALA A 126 -16.75 -7.35 26.17
N ALA A 127 -17.27 -6.14 25.94
CA ALA A 127 -18.42 -5.93 25.08
C ALA A 127 -18.04 -6.18 23.61
N TYR A 128 -16.82 -5.82 23.22
CA TYR A 128 -16.31 -6.12 21.87
C TYR A 128 -16.14 -7.63 21.64
N ARG A 129 -15.57 -8.36 22.62
CA ARG A 129 -15.49 -9.83 22.55
C ARG A 129 -16.86 -10.49 22.45
N ALA A 130 -17.84 -10.01 23.21
CA ALA A 130 -19.21 -10.53 23.15
C ALA A 130 -19.81 -10.36 21.75
N ARG A 131 -19.61 -9.21 21.11
CA ARG A 131 -20.06 -8.96 19.72
C ARG A 131 -19.41 -9.90 18.72
N TYR A 132 -18.12 -10.19 18.91
CA TYR A 132 -17.40 -11.17 18.10
C TYR A 132 -18.09 -12.54 18.13
N VAL A 133 -18.40 -13.06 19.32
CA VAL A 133 -19.02 -14.39 19.48
C VAL A 133 -20.43 -14.44 18.90
N THR A 134 -21.17 -13.33 18.94
CA THR A 134 -22.53 -13.25 18.39
C THR A 134 -22.58 -13.02 16.88
N ALA A 135 -21.46 -12.72 16.22
CA ALA A 135 -21.45 -12.48 14.78
C ALA A 135 -21.64 -13.79 14.01
N PRO A 136 -22.52 -13.85 13.00
CA PRO A 136 -22.84 -15.10 12.28
C PRO A 136 -21.62 -15.73 11.58
N GLU A 137 -20.59 -14.94 11.28
CA GLU A 137 -19.40 -15.36 10.54
C GLU A 137 -18.11 -15.21 11.35
N TRP A 138 -18.23 -15.20 12.68
CA TRP A 138 -17.12 -14.93 13.60
C TRP A 138 -15.90 -15.82 13.38
N GLY A 139 -16.11 -17.11 13.08
CA GLY A 139 -15.03 -18.07 12.86
C GLY A 139 -14.18 -17.72 11.63
N TRP A 140 -14.84 -17.38 10.52
CA TRP A 140 -14.16 -16.96 9.29
C TRP A 140 -13.48 -15.61 9.45
N LEU A 141 -14.14 -14.68 10.14
CA LEU A 141 -13.59 -13.35 10.39
C LEU A 141 -12.34 -13.44 11.26
N LEU A 142 -12.39 -14.20 12.35
CA LEU A 142 -11.25 -14.48 13.22
C LEU A 142 -10.11 -15.16 12.45
N ALA A 143 -10.42 -16.20 11.65
CA ALA A 143 -9.42 -16.89 10.82
C ALA A 143 -8.73 -15.92 9.85
N THR A 144 -9.47 -15.00 9.24
CA THR A 144 -8.92 -13.99 8.32
C THR A 144 -8.03 -12.99 9.06
N ARG A 145 -8.41 -12.57 10.27
CA ARG A 145 -7.59 -11.70 11.13
C ARG A 145 -6.30 -12.39 11.59
N CYS A 146 -6.39 -13.65 12.00
CA CYS A 146 -5.23 -14.48 12.34
C CYS A 146 -4.30 -14.66 11.13
N LEU A 147 -4.85 -14.93 9.95
CA LEU A 147 -4.09 -15.01 8.69
C LEU A 147 -3.37 -13.70 8.39
N GLY A 148 -4.04 -12.56 8.60
CA GLY A 148 -3.44 -11.23 8.46
C GLY A 148 -2.25 -11.00 9.40
N LEU A 149 -2.39 -11.38 10.67
CA LEU A 149 -1.30 -11.30 11.66
C LEU A 149 -0.13 -12.23 11.29
N VAL A 150 -0.40 -13.49 10.95
CA VAL A 150 0.65 -14.44 10.53
C VAL A 150 1.37 -13.93 9.29
N THR A 151 0.62 -13.41 8.30
CA THR A 151 1.19 -12.79 7.10
C THR A 151 2.11 -11.63 7.45
N ALA A 152 1.67 -10.74 8.35
CA ALA A 152 2.50 -9.61 8.81
C ALA A 152 3.82 -10.07 9.43
N LEU A 153 3.75 -11.02 10.37
CA LEU A 153 4.91 -11.56 11.07
C LEU A 153 5.88 -12.27 10.12
N VAL A 154 5.37 -13.09 9.20
CA VAL A 154 6.18 -13.79 8.20
C VAL A 154 6.86 -12.80 7.26
N VAL A 155 6.11 -11.82 6.72
CA VAL A 155 6.65 -10.82 5.79
C VAL A 155 7.75 -9.99 6.47
N LEU A 156 7.50 -9.48 7.68
CA LEU A 156 8.46 -8.68 8.42
C LEU A 156 9.68 -9.51 8.84
N GLY A 157 9.48 -10.70 9.43
CA GLY A 157 10.56 -11.58 9.86
C GLY A 157 11.42 -12.09 8.69
N ALA A 158 10.81 -12.36 7.54
CA ALA A 158 11.53 -12.84 6.36
C ALA A 158 12.28 -11.71 5.63
N LEU A 159 11.72 -10.50 5.54
CA LEU A 159 12.25 -9.45 4.66
C LEU A 159 13.02 -8.33 5.37
N LEU A 160 12.86 -8.12 6.68
CA LEU A 160 13.68 -7.14 7.41
C LEU A 160 15.18 -7.48 7.37
N PRO A 161 15.62 -8.72 7.69
CA PRO A 161 17.06 -9.06 7.76
C PRO A 161 17.79 -8.97 6.41
N VAL A 162 17.04 -9.02 5.30
CA VAL A 162 17.61 -8.98 3.93
C VAL A 162 18.26 -7.62 3.63
N GLY A 163 17.97 -6.56 4.39
CA GLY A 163 18.47 -5.21 4.15
C GLY A 163 19.84 -4.92 4.72
N ASP A 164 20.17 -5.56 5.83
CA ASP A 164 21.37 -5.24 6.59
C ASP A 164 22.63 -5.87 5.97
N ALA A 165 22.48 -7.03 5.32
CA ALA A 165 23.56 -7.71 4.62
C ALA A 165 24.23 -6.87 3.52
N ARG A 166 23.52 -5.91 2.92
CA ARG A 166 24.05 -5.11 1.79
C ARG A 166 24.88 -3.91 2.22
N ARG A 167 24.62 -3.31 3.39
CA ARG A 167 25.43 -2.17 3.88
C ARG A 167 26.86 -2.58 4.23
N GLY A 168 27.09 -3.86 4.51
CA GLY A 168 28.42 -4.39 4.83
C GLY A 168 29.19 -5.03 3.67
N ALA A 169 28.50 -5.49 2.61
CA ALA A 169 29.12 -6.38 1.61
C ALA A 169 29.33 -5.77 0.20
N SER A 170 28.61 -4.72 -0.19
CA SER A 170 28.68 -4.22 -1.56
C SER A 170 29.60 -2.99 -1.67
N GLY A 171 30.88 -3.24 -1.96
CA GLY A 171 31.77 -2.29 -2.65
C GLY A 171 31.41 -2.17 -4.15
N GLU A 172 30.12 -2.09 -4.48
CA GLU A 172 29.65 -1.83 -5.84
C GLU A 172 29.83 -0.32 -6.15
N PRO A 173 30.37 0.05 -7.32
CA PRO A 173 30.52 1.46 -7.70
C PRO A 173 29.15 2.13 -7.75
N ASP A 174 28.95 3.13 -6.90
CA ASP A 174 27.78 3.99 -6.89
C ASP A 174 27.49 4.49 -8.32
N ALA A 175 26.36 4.09 -8.89
CA ALA A 175 25.82 4.78 -10.07
C ALA A 175 25.78 6.29 -9.75
N PRO A 176 26.16 7.17 -10.70
CA PRO A 176 26.42 8.58 -10.40
C PRO A 176 25.27 9.18 -9.57
N PRO A 177 25.57 9.73 -8.38
CA PRO A 177 24.59 9.99 -7.32
C PRO A 177 23.50 11.01 -7.71
N GLY A 178 23.64 11.71 -8.84
CA GLY A 178 22.70 12.75 -9.29
C GLY A 178 21.43 12.23 -9.96
N ALA A 179 21.49 11.21 -10.81
CA ALA A 179 20.38 10.88 -11.73
C ALA A 179 19.25 10.10 -11.05
N ARG A 180 19.57 9.14 -10.16
CA ARG A 180 18.57 8.32 -9.46
C ARG A 180 17.97 9.02 -8.22
N ARG A 181 18.67 9.99 -7.62
CA ARG A 181 18.21 10.66 -6.39
C ARG A 181 17.12 11.71 -6.65
N ARG A 182 17.11 12.36 -7.81
CA ARG A 182 16.13 13.40 -8.17
C ARG A 182 14.68 12.88 -8.20
N PRO A 183 14.31 11.80 -8.92
CA PRO A 183 12.92 11.34 -8.96
C PRO A 183 12.42 10.87 -7.59
N SER A 184 13.26 10.19 -6.79
CA SER A 184 12.91 9.77 -5.42
C SER A 184 12.57 10.97 -4.52
N ARG A 185 13.36 12.04 -4.59
CA ARG A 185 13.10 13.25 -3.80
C ARG A 185 11.80 13.94 -4.23
N ILE A 186 11.53 14.04 -5.53
CA ILE A 186 10.28 14.62 -6.05
C ILE A 186 9.09 13.82 -5.53
N CYS A 187 9.11 12.48 -5.67
CA CYS A 187 8.06 11.62 -5.09
C CYS A 187 7.93 11.82 -3.57
N GLY A 188 9.05 11.97 -2.87
CA GLY A 188 9.08 12.27 -1.44
C GLY A 188 8.38 13.56 -1.07
N VAL A 189 8.65 14.66 -1.79
CA VAL A 189 7.96 15.95 -1.58
C VAL A 189 6.46 15.81 -1.83
N LEU A 190 6.08 15.19 -2.95
CA LEU A 190 4.67 15.00 -3.31
C LEU A 190 3.92 14.24 -2.20
N PHE A 191 4.52 13.19 -1.65
CA PHE A 191 3.95 12.43 -0.54
C PHE A 191 3.90 13.24 0.76
N LEU A 192 4.95 14.01 1.08
CA LEU A 192 4.98 14.86 2.28
C LEU A 192 3.91 15.96 2.22
N VAL A 193 3.81 16.67 1.10
CA VAL A 193 2.80 17.72 0.89
C VAL A 193 1.41 17.11 0.97
N MET A 194 1.15 15.99 0.29
CA MET A 194 -0.13 15.29 0.38
C MET A 194 -0.44 14.83 1.81
N GLY A 195 0.56 14.30 2.53
CA GLY A 195 0.42 13.86 3.91
C GLY A 195 0.06 15.01 4.87
N VAL A 196 0.71 16.16 4.72
CA VAL A 196 0.40 17.37 5.51
C VAL A 196 -1.00 17.89 5.20
N VAL A 197 -1.38 17.92 3.92
CA VAL A 197 -2.73 18.33 3.48
C VAL A 197 -3.79 17.37 4.04
N GLN A 198 -3.59 16.05 3.92
CA GLN A 198 -4.50 15.06 4.49
C GLN A 198 -4.55 15.15 6.02
N LEU A 199 -3.42 15.40 6.69
CA LEU A 199 -3.40 15.61 8.14
C LEU A 199 -4.24 16.83 8.53
N ALA A 200 -4.08 17.95 7.84
CA ALA A 200 -4.87 19.16 8.10
C ALA A 200 -6.37 18.89 7.97
N TRP A 201 -6.80 18.18 6.92
CA TRP A 201 -8.19 17.76 6.76
C TRP A 201 -8.66 16.79 7.85
N THR A 202 -7.82 15.82 8.21
CA THR A 202 -8.13 14.78 9.20
C THR A 202 -8.23 15.37 10.61
N VAL A 203 -7.50 16.44 10.92
CA VAL A 203 -7.62 17.15 12.21
C VAL A 203 -8.82 18.12 12.19
N ARG A 204 -9.02 18.83 11.07
CA ARG A 204 -10.09 19.82 10.94
C ARG A 204 -11.49 19.19 10.95
N GLY A 205 -11.67 18.04 10.29
CA GLY A 205 -12.96 17.35 10.21
C GLY A 205 -13.57 17.04 11.59
N PRO A 206 -12.89 16.28 12.46
CA PRO A 206 -13.36 15.97 13.80
C PRO A 206 -13.55 17.20 14.70
N MET A 207 -12.71 18.22 14.56
CA MET A 207 -12.88 19.50 15.27
C MET A 207 -14.19 20.18 14.89
N LEU A 208 -14.57 20.15 13.61
CA LEU A 208 -15.81 20.75 13.12
C LEU A 208 -17.05 19.89 13.40
N ALA A 209 -16.93 18.56 13.31
CA ALA A 209 -18.08 17.65 13.35
C ALA A 209 -18.47 17.15 14.76
N PHE A 210 -17.49 16.90 15.64
CA PHE A 210 -17.74 16.16 16.90
C PHE A 210 -17.12 16.81 18.14
N GLY A 211 -16.40 17.93 18.00
CA GLY A 211 -15.80 18.67 19.12
C GLY A 211 -14.70 17.92 19.90
N HIS A 212 -14.37 16.68 19.55
CA HIS A 212 -13.45 15.84 20.33
C HIS A 212 -12.52 14.98 19.46
N LEU A 213 -11.31 15.48 19.19
CA LEU A 213 -10.21 14.74 18.58
C LEU A 213 -9.91 13.41 19.31
N GLY A 214 -10.14 13.36 20.62
CA GLY A 214 -9.96 12.14 21.42
C GLY A 214 -10.82 10.96 20.98
N ARG A 215 -12.07 11.21 20.53
CA ARG A 215 -12.93 10.12 20.01
C ARG A 215 -12.41 9.58 18.69
N PHE A 216 -11.95 10.47 17.81
CA PHE A 216 -11.34 10.11 16.54
C PHE A 216 -10.08 9.25 16.75
N LEU A 217 -9.16 9.70 17.62
CA LEU A 217 -7.94 8.95 17.94
C LEU A 217 -8.25 7.61 18.60
N ARG A 218 -9.26 7.56 19.47
CA ARG A 218 -9.73 6.31 20.06
C ARG A 218 -10.27 5.37 18.99
N ALA A 219 -11.15 5.83 18.09
CA ALA A 219 -11.66 5.00 16.99
C ALA A 219 -10.57 4.50 16.04
N ALA A 220 -9.53 5.32 15.83
CA ALA A 220 -8.37 4.94 15.04
C ALA A 220 -7.52 3.85 15.73
N VAL A 221 -7.32 3.89 17.05
CA VAL A 221 -6.41 2.96 17.75
C VAL A 221 -7.12 1.73 18.32
N ASP A 222 -8.37 1.89 18.74
CA ASP A 222 -9.16 0.90 19.48
C ASP A 222 -10.32 0.41 18.60
N ALA A 223 -10.29 -0.87 18.23
CA ALA A 223 -11.35 -1.48 17.43
C ALA A 223 -12.70 -1.57 18.16
N SER A 224 -12.73 -1.52 19.49
CA SER A 224 -13.99 -1.54 20.26
C SER A 224 -14.80 -0.27 20.10
N ALA A 225 -14.14 0.87 19.84
CA ALA A 225 -14.78 2.18 19.80
C ALA A 225 -15.74 2.37 18.62
N THR A 226 -15.60 1.59 17.54
CA THR A 226 -16.52 1.63 16.39
C THR A 226 -17.79 0.82 16.64
N GLY A 227 -17.76 -0.08 17.63
CA GLY A 227 -18.90 -0.92 17.99
C GLY A 227 -19.31 -1.95 16.93
N THR A 228 -18.64 -2.03 15.80
CA THR A 228 -18.93 -3.00 14.74
C THR A 228 -17.78 -3.99 14.60
N VAL A 229 -18.12 -5.26 14.40
CA VAL A 229 -17.16 -6.32 14.06
C VAL A 229 -17.29 -6.55 12.56
N GLY A 230 -16.24 -6.22 11.82
CA GLY A 230 -16.22 -6.32 10.36
C GLY A 230 -14.79 -6.35 9.85
N LEU A 231 -14.60 -6.71 8.58
CA LEU A 231 -13.28 -6.66 7.93
C LEU A 231 -12.92 -5.25 7.47
N ALA A 232 -13.93 -4.41 7.21
CA ALA A 232 -13.73 -3.02 6.88
C ALA A 232 -13.12 -2.24 8.04
N ALA A 233 -11.99 -1.59 7.78
CA ALA A 233 -11.43 -0.60 8.66
C ALA A 233 -12.36 0.62 8.73
N PRO A 234 -12.54 1.21 9.91
CA PRO A 234 -13.28 2.45 10.00
C PRO A 234 -12.51 3.59 9.31
N PRO A 235 -13.22 4.63 8.85
CA PRO A 235 -12.60 5.74 8.12
C PRO A 235 -11.55 6.49 8.96
N GLU A 236 -11.68 6.52 10.29
CA GLU A 236 -10.71 7.12 11.21
C GLU A 236 -9.36 6.40 11.18
N PHE A 237 -9.37 5.07 11.15
CA PHE A 237 -8.16 4.27 11.03
C PHE A 237 -7.53 4.43 9.64
N ALA A 238 -8.35 4.35 8.59
CA ALA A 238 -7.88 4.46 7.21
C ALA A 238 -7.25 5.82 6.92
N SER A 239 -7.87 6.92 7.39
CA SER A 239 -7.34 8.29 7.23
C SER A 239 -6.06 8.52 8.04
N ALA A 240 -6.03 8.13 9.32
CA ALA A 240 -4.84 8.27 10.15
C ALA A 240 -3.67 7.42 9.61
N GLY A 241 -3.95 6.17 9.21
CA GLY A 241 -2.98 5.30 8.56
C GLY A 241 -2.48 5.88 7.25
N ALA A 242 -3.38 6.46 6.44
CA ALA A 242 -2.99 7.05 5.17
C ALA A 242 -2.02 8.23 5.32
N VAL A 243 -2.30 9.11 6.29
CA VAL A 243 -1.42 10.23 6.67
C VAL A 243 -0.06 9.72 7.13
N LEU A 244 -0.03 8.74 8.04
CA LEU A 244 1.23 8.18 8.56
C LEU A 244 2.07 7.57 7.45
N VAL A 245 1.46 6.77 6.56
CA VAL A 245 2.17 6.14 5.44
C VAL A 245 2.71 7.20 4.47
N LEU A 246 1.92 8.23 4.13
CA LEU A 246 2.38 9.33 3.28
C LEU A 246 3.58 10.06 3.88
N LEU A 247 3.53 10.41 5.16
CA LEU A 247 4.61 11.12 5.85
C LEU A 247 5.87 10.27 5.98
N ILE A 248 5.73 8.99 6.36
CA ILE A 248 6.87 8.07 6.53
C ILE A 248 7.54 7.79 5.18
N LEU A 249 6.77 7.39 4.17
CA LEU A 249 7.32 7.13 2.83
C LEU A 249 7.88 8.41 2.21
N GLY A 250 7.21 9.54 2.40
CA GLY A 250 7.68 10.85 1.96
C GLY A 250 9.04 11.23 2.56
N ALA A 251 9.19 11.07 3.89
CA ALA A 251 10.43 11.33 4.59
C ALA A 251 11.56 10.37 4.18
N LEU A 252 11.27 9.08 4.04
CA LEU A 252 12.25 8.08 3.59
C LEU A 252 12.71 8.34 2.14
N ALA A 253 11.79 8.70 1.25
CA ALA A 253 12.05 9.02 -0.14
C ALA A 253 12.85 10.33 -0.31
N TRP A 254 12.53 11.33 0.53
CA TRP A 254 13.27 12.60 0.61
C TRP A 254 14.71 12.39 1.08
N GLY A 255 14.91 11.56 2.11
CA GLY A 255 16.23 11.23 2.66
C GLY A 255 17.13 10.47 1.69
N ALA A 256 16.57 9.85 0.64
CA ALA A 256 17.28 9.03 -0.35
C ALA A 256 18.17 7.92 0.25
N ARG A 257 17.84 7.46 1.47
CA ARG A 257 18.67 6.49 2.24
C ARG A 257 18.26 5.03 2.06
N CYS A 258 17.09 4.78 1.47
CA CYS A 258 16.49 3.44 1.34
C CYS A 258 15.86 3.25 -0.05
N ASP A 259 15.85 2.01 -0.54
CA ASP A 259 15.12 1.62 -1.75
C ASP A 259 13.62 1.56 -1.43
N VAL A 260 12.93 2.70 -1.53
CA VAL A 260 11.49 2.85 -1.23
C VAL A 260 10.61 2.87 -2.48
N ARG A 261 11.20 2.70 -3.66
CA ARG A 261 10.53 2.94 -4.94
C ARG A 261 9.27 2.10 -5.12
N SER A 262 9.31 0.82 -4.76
CA SER A 262 8.14 -0.05 -4.89
C SER A 262 7.08 0.20 -3.84
N ALA A 263 7.45 0.62 -2.63
CA ALA A 263 6.51 1.06 -1.61
C ALA A 263 5.76 2.31 -2.07
N LEU A 264 6.48 3.28 -2.65
CA LEU A 264 5.88 4.47 -3.27
C LEU A 264 4.95 4.11 -4.42
N LEU A 265 5.35 3.17 -5.28
CA LEU A 265 4.51 2.72 -6.41
C LEU A 265 3.23 2.02 -5.92
N ALA A 266 3.36 1.06 -5.01
CA ALA A 266 2.23 0.29 -4.51
C ALA A 266 1.24 1.19 -3.77
N TYR A 267 1.74 2.04 -2.87
CA TYR A 267 0.89 2.94 -2.10
C TYR A 267 0.36 4.10 -2.95
N GLY A 268 1.16 4.62 -3.88
CA GLY A 268 0.73 5.63 -4.85
C GLY A 268 -0.40 5.11 -5.74
N ALA A 269 -0.37 3.84 -6.16
CA ALA A 269 -1.45 3.22 -6.91
C ALA A 269 -2.74 3.09 -6.06
N VAL A 270 -2.62 2.68 -4.79
CA VAL A 270 -3.75 2.64 -3.85
C VAL A 270 -4.37 4.03 -3.66
N GLN A 271 -3.55 5.04 -3.40
CA GLN A 271 -4.02 6.42 -3.24
C GLN A 271 -4.61 7.00 -4.53
N LEU A 272 -4.05 6.65 -5.69
CA LEU A 272 -4.59 7.06 -6.98
C LEU A 272 -5.99 6.47 -7.20
N TYR A 273 -6.18 5.18 -6.91
CA TYR A 273 -7.49 4.54 -7.00
C TYR A 273 -8.52 5.24 -6.10
N LEU A 274 -8.18 5.48 -4.83
CA LEU A 274 -9.07 6.15 -3.88
C LEU A 274 -9.39 7.59 -4.29
N THR A 275 -8.40 8.30 -4.84
CA THR A 275 -8.59 9.67 -5.37
C THR A 275 -9.51 9.66 -6.58
N VAL A 276 -9.32 8.74 -7.53
CA VAL A 276 -10.20 8.60 -8.70
C VAL A 276 -11.62 8.27 -8.27
N ARG A 277 -11.81 7.32 -7.34
CA ARG A 277 -13.14 6.99 -6.78
C ARG A 277 -13.79 8.23 -6.15
N SER A 278 -13.03 9.04 -5.43
CA SER A 278 -13.53 10.29 -4.84
C SER A 278 -13.91 11.30 -5.93
N VAL A 279 -13.15 11.42 -7.02
CA VAL A 279 -13.49 12.29 -8.16
C VAL A 279 -14.77 11.82 -8.85
N VAL A 280 -14.94 10.51 -9.06
CA VAL A 280 -16.15 9.95 -9.64
C VAL A 280 -17.35 10.23 -8.73
N GLN A 281 -17.21 10.11 -7.41
CA GLN A 281 -18.25 10.47 -6.45
C GLN A 281 -18.76 11.89 -6.68
N LEU A 282 -17.83 12.84 -6.85
CA LEU A 282 -18.17 14.24 -7.03
C LEU A 282 -18.89 14.53 -8.34
N ALA A 283 -18.48 13.83 -9.40
CA ALA A 283 -19.10 13.95 -10.71
C ALA A 283 -20.54 13.43 -10.65
N VAL A 284 -20.75 12.25 -10.05
CA VAL A 284 -22.06 11.61 -9.95
C VAL A 284 -23.02 12.36 -9.03
N THR A 285 -22.53 12.97 -7.95
CA THR A 285 -23.36 13.69 -6.97
C THR A 285 -23.61 15.16 -7.31
N ASP A 286 -23.14 15.62 -8.46
CA ASP A 286 -23.17 17.03 -8.89
C ASP A 286 -22.59 17.99 -7.83
N TYR A 287 -21.63 17.47 -7.06
CA TYR A 287 -21.02 18.18 -5.93
C TYR A 287 -19.91 19.13 -6.38
N PHE A 288 -19.42 19.00 -7.63
CA PHE A 288 -18.47 19.94 -8.23
C PHE A 288 -19.04 21.36 -8.26
N ASN A 289 -20.27 21.52 -8.75
CA ASN A 289 -20.92 22.83 -8.86
C ASN A 289 -21.15 23.46 -7.49
N ARG A 290 -21.69 22.69 -6.54
CA ARG A 290 -21.91 23.12 -5.15
C ARG A 290 -20.63 23.41 -4.37
N SER A 291 -19.54 22.71 -4.68
CA SER A 291 -18.25 22.93 -4.01
C SER A 291 -17.62 24.27 -4.36
N LEU A 292 -17.82 24.78 -5.58
CA LEU A 292 -17.26 26.06 -6.01
C LEU A 292 -17.94 27.26 -5.33
N GLU A 293 -19.15 27.07 -4.81
CA GLU A 293 -19.92 28.11 -4.11
C GLU A 293 -19.35 28.42 -2.71
N THR A 294 -18.51 27.54 -2.15
CA THR A 294 -17.93 27.72 -0.82
C THR A 294 -16.39 27.66 -0.86
N PRO A 295 -15.68 28.48 -0.06
CA PRO A 295 -14.21 28.45 -0.02
C PRO A 295 -13.67 27.08 0.46
N GLN A 296 -14.44 26.40 1.31
CA GLN A 296 -14.10 25.06 1.80
C GLN A 296 -14.23 24.00 0.70
N GLY A 297 -15.31 24.04 -0.09
CA GLY A 297 -15.48 23.13 -1.22
C GLY A 297 -14.42 23.36 -2.30
N ALA A 298 -14.11 24.63 -2.62
CA ALA A 298 -13.03 24.97 -3.55
C ALA A 298 -11.66 24.46 -3.08
N LEU A 299 -11.33 24.61 -1.78
CA LEU A 299 -10.10 24.08 -1.21
C LEU A 299 -10.06 22.55 -1.31
N TRP A 300 -11.18 21.87 -1.00
CA TRP A 300 -11.26 20.42 -1.05
C TRP A 300 -11.10 19.89 -2.50
N LEU A 301 -11.71 20.55 -3.49
CA LEU A 301 -11.49 20.27 -4.92
C LEU A 301 -10.03 20.47 -5.33
N ALA A 302 -9.41 21.58 -4.92
CA ALA A 302 -8.00 21.85 -5.21
C ALA A 302 -7.08 20.76 -4.62
N THR A 303 -7.36 20.30 -3.39
CA THR A 303 -6.59 19.21 -2.76
C THR A 303 -6.80 17.87 -3.45
N THR A 304 -7.99 17.60 -3.98
CA THR A 304 -8.30 16.39 -4.74
C THR A 304 -7.58 16.40 -6.09
N ALA A 305 -7.61 17.53 -6.81
CA ALA A 305 -6.88 17.72 -8.06
C ALA A 305 -5.36 17.58 -7.86
N TYR A 306 -4.83 18.16 -6.79
CA TYR A 306 -3.43 17.98 -6.38
C TYR A 306 -3.12 16.51 -6.11
N GLY A 307 -3.96 15.81 -5.35
CA GLY A 307 -3.81 14.38 -5.06
C GLY A 307 -3.73 13.53 -6.34
N LEU A 308 -4.60 13.81 -7.32
CA LEU A 308 -4.62 13.13 -8.61
C LEU A 308 -3.29 13.35 -9.37
N ALA A 309 -2.86 14.61 -9.51
CA ALA A 309 -1.62 14.97 -10.19
C ALA A 309 -0.37 14.42 -9.48
N ALA A 310 -0.36 14.45 -8.15
CA ALA A 310 0.75 13.97 -7.34
C ALA A 310 0.90 12.45 -7.43
N MET A 311 -0.20 11.69 -7.28
CA MET A 311 -0.15 10.22 -7.31
C MET A 311 0.13 9.68 -8.72
N THR A 312 -0.45 10.28 -9.76
CA THR A 312 -0.09 9.94 -11.15
C THR A 312 1.39 10.21 -11.41
N SER A 313 1.92 11.36 -11.00
CA SER A 313 3.34 11.68 -11.14
C SER A 313 4.22 10.67 -10.41
N VAL A 314 3.85 10.25 -9.20
CA VAL A 314 4.60 9.23 -8.44
C VAL A 314 4.57 7.89 -9.16
N VAL A 315 3.42 7.44 -9.65
CA VAL A 315 3.30 6.17 -10.39
C VAL A 315 4.14 6.21 -11.67
N VAL A 316 4.10 7.31 -12.44
CA VAL A 316 4.90 7.47 -13.67
C VAL A 316 6.41 7.51 -13.36
N LEU A 317 6.83 8.32 -12.39
CA LEU A 317 8.25 8.44 -12.00
C LEU A 317 8.80 7.14 -11.40
N SER A 318 7.97 6.40 -10.65
CA SER A 318 8.35 5.12 -10.03
C SER A 318 8.21 3.92 -10.98
N SER A 319 7.52 4.03 -12.11
CA SER A 319 7.44 2.98 -13.14
C SER A 319 8.52 3.14 -14.23
N GLY A 320 9.03 4.36 -14.46
CA GLY A 320 10.02 4.65 -15.49
C GLY A 320 11.28 3.76 -15.39
N ARG A 321 11.57 2.98 -16.44
CA ARG A 321 12.74 2.08 -16.49
C ARG A 321 14.04 2.90 -16.38
N PRO A 322 14.89 2.65 -15.38
CA PRO A 322 16.23 3.23 -15.36
C PRO A 322 17.10 2.39 -16.30
N GLY A 323 17.11 2.72 -17.59
CA GLY A 323 17.96 2.05 -18.59
C GLY A 323 17.16 1.33 -19.66
N GLY A 324 16.75 2.07 -20.68
CA GLY A 324 16.68 1.49 -22.02
C GLY A 324 18.12 1.33 -22.56
N PRO A 325 18.38 0.37 -23.45
CA PRO A 325 19.71 0.06 -24.00
C PRO A 325 20.39 1.21 -24.76
N TYR A 326 19.73 2.37 -24.90
CA TYR A 326 20.24 3.56 -25.58
C TYR A 326 20.54 4.75 -24.64
N GLY A 327 20.43 4.58 -23.32
CA GLY A 327 20.62 5.68 -22.35
C GLY A 327 22.07 6.14 -22.10
N GLY A 328 23.04 5.55 -22.81
CA GLY A 328 24.48 5.83 -22.63
C GLY A 328 25.13 6.70 -23.71
N ALA A 329 24.41 7.09 -24.76
CA ALA A 329 24.97 7.91 -25.84
C ALA A 329 24.31 9.30 -25.86
N ARG A 330 24.58 10.11 -24.82
CA ARG A 330 24.26 11.54 -24.86
C ARG A 330 25.54 12.34 -24.79
N GLY A 331 26.20 12.43 -25.96
CA GLY A 331 26.93 13.60 -26.43
C GLY A 331 28.05 14.16 -25.55
N GLU A 332 29.12 13.39 -25.35
CA GLU A 332 30.46 13.95 -25.18
C GLU A 332 31.25 13.77 -26.49
N SER A 333 30.83 14.47 -27.54
CA SER A 333 31.69 14.75 -28.69
C SER A 333 31.02 15.82 -29.55
N LEU A 334 31.46 17.06 -29.36
CA LEU A 334 31.81 18.01 -30.42
C LEU A 334 32.23 19.30 -29.71
N ARG A 335 33.55 19.39 -29.53
CA ARG A 335 34.27 20.66 -29.42
C ARG A 335 34.20 21.39 -30.76
#